data_AF-A0A920HUW0-F1
#
_entry.id   AF-A0A920HUW0-F1
#
_cell.length_a   1.000
_cell.length_b   1.000
_cell.length_c   1.000
_cell.angle_alpha   90.00
_cell.angle_beta   90.00
_cell.angle_gamma   90.00
#
_symmetry.space_group_name_H-M   'P 1'
#
loop_
_entity.id
_entity.type
_entity.pdbx_description
1 polymer ?
#
loop_
_entity_poly.entity_id
_entity_poly.type
_entity_poly.pdbx_seq_one_letter_code
_entity_poly.pdbx_strand_id
1 'polypeptide(L)' 'MNSLTNNIMMIRPVAFSYNEETAVNNFYQKSLNNFSRYEINEKHVKNLIILWKNLV' A
#
# COMPACT_ATOMS: atom_id res chain seq x y z
N MET A 1 1.39 31.33 6.66
CA MET A 1 0.54 30.63 7.64
C MET A 1 0.73 29.13 7.41
N ASN A 2 1.45 28.43 8.29
CA ASN A 2 1.64 26.97 8.18
C ASN A 2 0.65 26.29 9.14
N SER A 3 -0.49 25.85 8.61
CA SER A 3 -1.42 25.02 9.39
C SER A 3 -0.81 23.64 9.61
N LEU A 4 -0.85 23.12 10.85
CA LEU A 4 -0.43 21.75 11.16
C LEU A 4 -1.19 20.68 10.37
N THR A 5 -2.35 21.04 9.82
CA THR A 5 -3.25 20.16 9.05
C THR A 5 -2.81 19.91 7.60
N ASN A 6 -1.80 20.60 7.10
CA ASN A 6 -1.40 20.51 5.68
C ASN A 6 -0.29 19.48 5.42
N ASN A 7 0.17 18.78 6.46
CA ASN A 7 1.24 17.81 6.36
C ASN A 7 0.66 16.39 6.33
N ILE A 8 0.92 15.66 5.25
CA ILE A 8 0.54 14.26 5.11
C ILE A 8 1.73 13.40 5.57
N MET A 9 1.53 12.58 6.61
CA MET A 9 2.53 11.60 7.05
C MET A 9 2.33 10.29 6.28
N MET A 10 3.38 9.82 5.60
CA MET A 10 3.35 8.54 4.89
C MET A 10 4.46 7.62 5.40
N ILE A 11 4.13 6.33 5.53
CA ILE A 11 5.08 5.27 5.89
C ILE A 11 5.36 4.43 4.65
N ARG A 12 6.65 4.18 4.37
CA ARG A 12 7.07 3.26 3.30
C ARG A 12 6.92 1.82 3.81
N PRO A 13 6.04 1.00 3.21
CA PRO A 13 5.95 -0.42 3.54
C PRO A 13 7.17 -1.16 3.00
N VAL A 14 7.67 -2.11 3.78
CA VAL A 14 8.85 -2.93 3.45
C VAL A 14 8.47 -4.10 2.54
N ALA A 15 7.28 -4.67 2.74
CA ALA A 15 6.72 -5.70 1.87
C ALA A 15 5.20 -5.71 1.93
N PHE A 16 4.55 -5.88 0.79
CA PHE A 16 3.11 -6.13 0.70
C PHE A 16 2.87 -7.64 0.79
N SER A 17 2.52 -8.10 1.99
CA SER A 17 2.15 -9.49 2.23
C SER A 17 0.66 -9.61 2.55
N TYR A 18 0.08 -10.75 2.21
CA TYR A 18 -1.26 -11.11 2.62
C TYR A 18 -1.20 -11.62 4.06
N ASN A 19 -2.02 -11.06 4.96
CA ASN A 19 -2.15 -11.59 6.32
C ASN A 19 -3.29 -12.61 6.33
N GLU A 20 -2.95 -13.89 6.20
CA GLU A 20 -3.93 -14.98 6.09
C GLU A 20 -4.90 -15.04 7.28
N GLU A 21 -4.44 -14.66 8.48
CA GLU A 21 -5.26 -14.70 9.70
C GLU A 21 -6.34 -13.61 9.73
N THR A 22 -6.06 -12.41 9.22
CA THR A 22 -7.01 -11.28 9.25
C THR A 22 -7.68 -11.00 7.91
N ALA A 23 -7.17 -11.56 6.82
CA ALA A 23 -7.67 -11.23 5.50
C ALA A 23 -9.08 -11.76 5.25
N VAL A 24 -9.53 -12.76 6.03
CA VAL A 24 -10.93 -13.19 6.06
C VAL A 24 -11.89 -12.04 6.37
N ASN A 25 -11.47 -11.07 7.19
CA ASN A 25 -12.30 -9.93 7.63
C ASN A 25 -11.78 -8.57 7.13
N ASN A 26 -10.87 -8.56 6.16
CA ASN A 26 -10.37 -7.33 5.57
C ASN A 26 -10.88 -7.17 4.14
N PHE A 27 -11.82 -6.23 3.97
CA PHE A 27 -12.43 -5.91 2.67
C PHE A 27 -11.41 -5.59 1.57
N TYR A 28 -10.23 -5.09 1.95
CA TYR A 28 -9.16 -4.71 1.02
C TYR A 28 -8.16 -5.85 0.73
N GLN A 29 -8.20 -6.96 1.46
CA GLN A 29 -7.32 -8.11 1.24
C GLN A 29 -8.07 -9.25 0.52
N LYS A 30 -8.19 -9.12 -0.80
CA LYS A 30 -8.74 -10.18 -1.66
C LYS A 30 -7.64 -11.15 -2.07
N SER A 31 -7.92 -12.46 -2.02
CA SER A 31 -7.00 -13.49 -2.49
C SER A 31 -6.85 -13.38 -4.01
N LEU A 32 -5.74 -12.82 -4.44
CA LEU A 32 -5.38 -12.72 -5.85
C LEU A 32 -4.67 -14.03 -6.23
N ASN A 33 -5.43 -15.09 -6.52
CA ASN A 33 -4.90 -16.43 -6.83
C ASN A 33 -3.99 -16.47 -8.07
N ASN A 34 -3.95 -15.38 -8.86
CA ASN A 34 -3.27 -15.33 -10.16
C ASN A 34 -1.97 -14.51 -10.15
N PHE A 35 -1.53 -13.99 -9.00
CA PHE A 35 -0.31 -13.18 -8.93
C PHE A 35 0.70 -13.77 -7.93
N SER A 36 1.97 -13.80 -8.32
CA SER A 36 3.05 -14.13 -7.41
C SER A 36 3.24 -13.05 -6.35
N ARG A 37 3.78 -13.43 -5.18
CA ARG A 37 4.13 -12.48 -4.10
C ARG A 37 5.06 -11.37 -4.60
N TYR A 38 5.96 -11.70 -5.55
CA TYR A 38 6.86 -10.74 -6.17
C TYR A 38 6.11 -9.67 -6.98
N GLU A 39 5.20 -10.09 -7.88
CA GLU A 39 4.41 -9.17 -8.71
C GLU A 39 3.49 -8.28 -7.88
N ILE A 40 2.89 -8.81 -6.81
CA ILE A 40 2.08 -8.02 -5.87
C ILE A 40 2.96 -6.95 -5.22
N ASN A 41 4.13 -7.33 -4.72
CA ASN A 41 5.01 -6.39 -4.04
C ASN A 41 5.50 -5.29 -4.99
N GLU A 42 5.96 -5.64 -6.20
CA GLU A 42 6.36 -4.66 -7.21
C GLU A 42 5.22 -3.69 -7.58
N LYS A 43 4.03 -4.22 -7.87
CA LYS A 43 2.88 -3.41 -8.30
C LYS A 43 2.47 -2.42 -7.22
N HIS A 44 2.41 -2.86 -5.97
CA HIS A 44 2.00 -2.01 -4.86
C HIS A 44 3.07 -0.97 -4.50
N VAL A 45 4.37 -1.33 -4.52
CA VAL A 45 5.47 -0.37 -4.35
C VAL A 45 5.44 0.70 -5.45
N LYS A 46 5.26 0.30 -6.71
CA LYS A 46 5.17 1.23 -7.85
C LYS A 46 4.00 2.19 -7.69
N ASN A 47 2.82 1.70 -7.33
CA ASN A 47 1.63 2.54 -7.11
C ASN A 47 1.83 3.53 -5.96
N LEU A 48 2.49 3.11 -4.87
CA LEU A 48 2.79 4.01 -3.75
C LEU A 48 3.74 5.13 -4.17
N ILE A 49 4.76 4.82 -4.97
CA ILE A 49 5.70 5.82 -5.51
C ILE A 49 4.96 6.82 -6.39
N ILE A 50 4.02 6.37 -7.23
CA ILE A 50 3.21 7.24 -8.08
C ILE A 50 2.33 8.16 -7.23
N LEU A 51 1.66 7.62 -6.20
CA LEU A 51 0.84 8.41 -5.28
C LEU A 51 1.69 9.51 -4.60
N TRP A 52 2.89 9.15 -4.14
CA TRP A 52 3.84 10.09 -3.53
C TRP A 52 4.18 11.24 -4.48
N LYS A 53 4.50 10.93 -5.73
CA LYS A 53 4.85 11.92 -6.77
C LYS A 53 3.70 12.87 -7.13
N ASN A 54 2.45 12.48 -6.86
CA ASN A 54 1.29 13.31 -7.16
C ASN A 54 0.87 14.21 -5.99
N LEU A 55 1.37 13.93 -4.78
CA LEU A 55 1.05 14.67 -3.56
C LEU A 55 2.14 15.66 -3.14
N VAL A 56 3.31 15.60 -3.78
CA VAL A 56 4.45 16.51 -3.65
C VAL A 56 4.68 17.19 -4.98
#